data_AF-A0A7J4UD56-F1
#
_entry.id   AF-A0A7J4UD56-F1
#
_cell.length_a   1.000
_cell.length_b   1.000
_cell.length_c   1.000
_cell.angle_alpha   90.00
_cell.angle_beta   90.00
_cell.angle_gamma   90.00
#
_symmetry.space_group_name_H-M   'P 1'
#
loop_
_entity.id
_entity.type
_entity.pdbx_description
1 polymer ?
#
loop_
_entity_poly.entity_id
_entity_poly.type
_entity_poly.pdbx_seq_one_letter_code
_entity_poly.pdbx_strand_id
1 'polypeptide(L)' 'MTQKIKVVNVRLPDQIISWLDSLVKEGVFDSRSEAIRNFVREYVKTNRT' A
#
# COMPACT_ATOMS: atom_id res chain seq x y z
N MET A 1 16.92 -15.14 6.76
CA MET A 1 17.39 -14.13 5.80
C MET A 1 16.56 -12.86 6.00
N THR A 2 17.16 -11.79 6.52
CA THR A 2 16.45 -10.53 6.77
C THR A 2 16.17 -9.84 5.43
N GLN A 3 14.90 -9.78 5.02
CA GLN A 3 14.47 -9.05 3.83
C GLN A 3 14.91 -7.59 3.96
N LYS A 4 15.66 -7.06 2.98
CA LYS A 4 16.09 -5.66 2.98
C LYS A 4 14.88 -4.78 2.71
N ILE A 5 14.38 -4.07 3.73
CA ILE A 5 13.31 -3.09 3.58
C ILE A 5 13.89 -1.83 2.94
N LYS A 6 13.25 -1.32 1.89
CA LYS A 6 13.56 -0.03 1.27
C LYS A 6 12.37 0.91 1.37
N VAL A 7 12.63 2.15 1.76
CA VAL A 7 11.63 3.22 1.77
C VAL A 7 11.59 3.83 0.37
N VAL A 8 10.38 4.01 -0.16
CA VAL A 8 10.16 4.63 -1.47
C VAL A 8 9.26 5.84 -1.26
N ASN A 9 9.68 7.01 -1.76
CA ASN A 9 8.85 8.20 -1.79
C ASN A 9 8.05 8.21 -3.09
N VAL A 10 6.73 8.31 -2.99
CA VAL A 10 5.80 8.30 -4.13
C VAL A 10 4.88 9.52 -4.07
N ARG A 11 4.57 10.07 -5.25
CA ARG A 11 3.54 11.10 -5.40
C ARG A 11 2.27 10.42 -5.90
N LEU A 12 1.17 10.61 -5.18
CA LEU A 12 -0.14 10.07 -5.51
C LEU A 12 -1.17 11.20 -5.53
N PRO A 13 -2.21 11.12 -6.38
CA PRO A 13 -3.33 12.05 -6.34
C PRO A 13 -4.03 12.06 -4.99
N ASP A 14 -4.51 13.22 -4.55
CA ASP A 14 -5.17 13.39 -3.26
C ASP A 14 -6.40 12.49 -3.10
N GLN A 15 -7.13 12.23 -4.18
CA GLN A 15 -8.28 11.32 -4.16
C GLN A 15 -7.88 9.89 -3.73
N ILE A 16 -6.72 9.41 -4.18
CA ILE A 16 -6.22 8.08 -3.81
C ILE A 16 -5.78 8.07 -2.35
N ILE A 17 -5.13 9.15 -1.88
CA ILE A 17 -4.75 9.29 -0.47
C ILE A 17 -5.99 9.30 0.42
N SER A 18 -7.03 10.05 0.05
CA SER A 18 -8.29 10.10 0.77
C SER A 18 -8.94 8.72 0.86
N TRP A 19 -8.92 7.94 -0.22
CA TRP A 19 -9.47 6.58 -0.22
C TRP A 19 -8.66 5.65 0.68
N LEU A 20 -7.32 5.71 0.62
CA LEU A 20 -6.44 4.97 1.54
C LEU A 20 -6.70 5.34 3.01
N ASP A 21 -6.91 6.62 3.31
CA ASP A 21 -7.23 7.08 4.66
C ASP A 21 -8.59 6.55 5.15
N SER A 22 -9.60 6.46 4.28
CA SER A 22 -10.88 5.82 4.63
C SER A 22 -10.71 4.35 4.98
N LEU A 23 -9.93 3.60 4.22
CA LEU A 23 -9.67 2.17 4.49
C LEU A 23 -8.97 1.94 5.85
N VAL A 24 -8.09 2.86 6.24
CA VAL A 24 -7.44 2.82 7.56
C VAL A 24 -8.44 3.18 8.67
N LYS A 25 -9.28 4.21 8.45
CA LYS A 25 -10.33 4.60 9.42
C LYS A 25 -11.38 3.51 9.64
N GLU A 26 -11.70 2.76 8.59
CA GLU A 26 -12.61 1.62 8.64
C GLU A 26 -11.99 0.38 9.32
N GLY A 27 -10.69 0.43 9.67
CA GLY A 27 -9.98 -0.66 10.33
C GLY A 27 -9.58 -1.81 9.40
N VAL A 28 -9.62 -1.59 8.08
CA VAL A 28 -9.21 -2.61 7.09
C VAL A 28 -7.68 -2.79 7.08
N PHE A 29 -6.94 -1.71 7.34
CA PHE A 29 -5.48 -1.72 7.42
C PHE A 29 -4.98 -0.89 8.61
N ASP A 30 -3.87 -1.28 9.24
CA ASP A 30 -3.32 -0.56 10.39
C ASP A 30 -2.68 0.78 9.99
N SER A 31 -2.24 0.90 8.73
CA SER A 31 -1.66 2.13 8.20
C SER A 31 -1.77 2.23 6.68
N ARG A 32 -1.67 3.46 6.17
CA ARG A 32 -1.53 3.72 4.72
C ARG A 32 -0.40 2.91 4.09
N SER A 33 0.74 2.83 4.78
CA SER A 33 1.91 2.08 4.33
C SER A 33 1.64 0.59 4.22
N GLU A 34 0.78 0.03 5.07
CA GLU A 34 0.36 -1.36 4.98
C GLU A 34 -0.61 -1.59 3.82
N ALA A 35 -1.62 -0.72 3.68
CA ALA A 35 -2.55 -0.78 2.56
C ALA A 35 -1.81 -0.75 1.22
N ILE A 36 -0.88 0.20 1.03
CA ILE A 36 -0.05 0.31 -0.18
C ILE A 36 0.79 -0.96 -0.39
N ARG A 37 1.41 -1.51 0.66
CA ARG A 37 2.20 -2.75 0.55
C ARG A 37 1.33 -3.93 0.09
N ASN A 38 0.12 -4.06 0.61
CA ASN A 38 -0.81 -5.13 0.20
C ASN A 38 -1.22 -4.95 -1.26
N PHE A 39 -1.66 -3.76 -1.65
CA PHE A 39 -2.06 -3.49 -3.04
C PHE A 39 -0.92 -3.75 -4.04
N VAL A 40 0.29 -3.26 -3.75
CA VAL A 40 1.45 -3.51 -4.61
C VAL A 40 1.80 -5.00 -4.66
N ARG A 41 1.75 -5.70 -3.52
CA ARG A 41 2.04 -7.14 -3.46
C ARG A 41 1.06 -7.94 -4.31
N GLU A 42 -0.23 -7.70 -4.15
CA GLU A 42 -1.28 -8.41 -4.90
C GLU A 42 -1.16 -8.10 -6.40
N TYR A 43 -1.01 -6.83 -6.77
CA TYR A 43 -0.83 -6.45 -8.17
C TYR A 43 0.39 -7.11 -8.82
N VAL A 44 1.53 -7.14 -8.14
CA VAL A 44 2.76 -7.75 -8.68
C VAL A 44 2.65 -9.27 -8.78
N LYS A 45 1.95 -9.94 -7.85
CA LYS A 45 1.67 -11.39 -7.95
C LYS A 45 0.82 -11.68 -9.18
N THR A 46 -0.25 -10.93 -9.39
CA THR A 46 -1.19 -11.16 -10.49
C THR A 46 -0.57 -10.90 -11.86
N ASN A 47 0.26 -9.85 -12.02
CA ASN A 47 0.81 -9.46 -13.32
C ASN A 47 2.13 -10.13 -13.71
N ARG A 48 2.64 -11.05 -12.90
CA ARG A 48 3.87 -11.83 -13.20
C ARG A 48 3.59 -13.30 -13.53
N THR A 49 2.31 -13.70 -13.54
CA THR A 49 1.86 -15.04 -13.93
C THR A 49 1.17 -14.94 -15.29
#